data_AF-A0A5D3FRH4-F1
#
_entry.id   AF-A0A5D3FRH4-F1
#
_cell.length_a   1.000
_cell.length_b   1.000
_cell.length_c   1.000
_cell.angle_alpha   90.00
_cell.angle_beta   90.00
_cell.angle_gamma   90.00
#
_symmetry.space_group_name_H-M   'P 1'
#
loop_
_entity.id
_entity.type
_entity.pdbx_description
1 polymer ?
#
loop_
_entity_poly.entity_id
_entity_poly.type
_entity_poly.pdbx_seq_one_letter_code
_entity_poly.pdbx_strand_id
1 'polypeptide(L)' 'MSVIMCMPGWHNERSDDGLRATRITPLSDYQRSNGCLQQIVALDEGELWLLCDAQTRLAERVATAERLRPRQSFLPHAAT' A
#
# COMPACT_ATOMS: atom_id res chain seq x y z
N MET A 1 0.49 -7.88 28.07
CA MET A 1 -0.20 -7.95 26.76
C MET A 1 0.05 -6.62 26.06
N SER A 2 0.90 -6.60 25.02
CA SER A 2 1.15 -5.37 24.24
C SER A 2 -0.08 -5.12 23.38
N VAL A 3 -0.74 -3.97 23.56
CA VAL A 3 -1.84 -3.56 22.70
C VAL A 3 -1.20 -3.14 21.37
N ILE A 4 -1.20 -4.02 20.38
CA ILE A 4 -0.77 -3.64 19.04
C ILE A 4 -1.70 -2.50 18.61
N MET A 5 -1.14 -1.32 18.38
CA MET A 5 -1.91 -0.16 17.93
C MET A 5 -2.63 -0.53 16.63
N CYS A 6 -3.96 -0.46 16.62
CA CYS A 6 -4.75 -0.73 15.41
C CYS A 6 -4.49 0.39 14.40
N MET A 7 -3.80 0.07 13.30
CA MET A 7 -3.55 0.99 12.19
C MET A 7 -4.70 0.83 11.18
N PRO A 8 -5.54 1.85 10.94
CA PRO A 8 -6.65 1.73 10.00
C PRO A 8 -6.17 1.32 8.61
N GLY A 9 -6.80 0.29 8.03
CA GLY A 9 -6.43 -0.25 6.72
C GLY A 9 -5.28 -1.27 6.73
N TRP A 10 -4.73 -1.61 7.92
CA TRP A 10 -3.66 -2.58 8.07
C TRP A 10 -4.00 -3.66 9.10
N HIS A 11 -3.56 -4.88 8.80
CA HIS A 11 -3.50 -5.99 9.73
C HIS A 11 -2.06 -6.07 10.29
N ASN A 12 -1.93 -6.02 11.61
CA ASN A 12 -0.63 -5.95 12.28
C ASN A 12 -0.31 -7.25 13.01
N GLU A 13 0.90 -7.74 12.84
CA GLU A 13 1.43 -8.94 13.48
C GLU A 13 2.76 -8.60 14.16
N ARG A 14 2.99 -9.22 15.33
CA ARG A 14 4.25 -9.14 16.05
C ARG A 14 4.91 -10.51 16.04
N SER A 15 6.20 -10.52 15.75
CA SER A 15 7.06 -11.70 15.76
C SER A 15 8.36 -11.40 16.52
N ASP A 16 9.18 -12.42 16.75
CA ASP A 16 10.49 -12.26 17.38
C ASP A 16 11.45 -11.40 16.53
N ASP A 17 11.26 -11.40 15.20
CA ASP A 17 12.05 -10.63 14.24
C ASP A 17 11.55 -9.18 14.04
N GLY A 18 10.56 -8.73 14.82
CA GLY A 18 10.01 -7.38 14.77
C GLY A 18 8.52 -7.33 14.45
N LEU A 19 8.08 -6.18 13.94
CA LEU A 19 6.69 -5.88 13.63
C LEU A 19 6.43 -5.91 12.14
N ARG A 20 5.24 -6.38 11.78
CA ARG A 20 4.81 -6.53 10.39
C ARG A 20 3.40 -5.99 10.25
N ALA A 21 3.16 -5.21 9.21
CA ALA A 21 1.85 -4.73 8.83
C ALA A 21 1.56 -5.13 7.39
N THR A 22 0.37 -5.70 7.16
CA THR A 22 -0.11 -6.07 5.83
C THR A 22 -1.39 -5.31 5.53
N ARG A 23 -1.52 -4.71 4.35
CA ARG A 23 -2.74 -3.98 4.00
C ARG A 23 -3.94 -4.92 3.96
N ILE A 24 -5.07 -4.45 4.50
CA ILE A 24 -6.35 -5.16 4.44
C ILE A 24 -6.89 -5.17 3.01
N THR A 25 -6.75 -4.06 2.29
CA THR A 25 -7.15 -3.95 0.89
C THR A 25 -5.96 -4.18 -0.04
N PRO A 26 -6.13 -4.98 -1.10
CA PRO A 26 -5.06 -5.20 -2.08
C PRO A 26 -4.80 -3.95 -2.91
N LEU A 27 -3.55 -3.76 -3.33
CA LEU A 27 -3.14 -2.68 -4.22
C LEU A 27 -3.37 -3.01 -5.70
N SER A 28 -3.75 -2.01 -6.49
CA SER A 28 -3.77 -2.13 -7.96
C SER A 28 -2.36 -2.37 -8.53
N ASP A 29 -2.26 -2.86 -9.76
CA ASP A 29 -0.96 -2.98 -10.45
C ASP A 29 -0.30 -1.61 -10.66
N TYR A 30 -1.12 -0.58 -10.89
CA TYR A 30 -0.64 0.79 -10.99
C TYR A 30 -0.04 1.26 -9.66
N GLN A 31 -0.69 1.01 -8.53
CA GLN A 31 -0.17 1.35 -7.21
C GLN A 31 1.16 0.65 -6.92
N ARG A 32 1.24 -0.66 -7.19
CA ARG A 32 2.46 -1.46 -6.97
C ARG A 32 3.62 -0.98 -7.84
N SER A 33 3.38 -0.74 -9.13
CA SER A 33 4.40 -0.22 -10.05
C SER A 33 4.88 1.20 -9.69
N ASN A 34 4.12 1.95 -8.89
CA ASN A 34 4.47 3.28 -8.39
C ASN A 34 4.94 3.27 -6.92
N GLY A 35 5.41 2.13 -6.41
CA GLY A 35 6.11 2.04 -5.11
C GLY A 35 5.20 1.90 -3.89
N CYS A 36 3.90 1.67 -4.07
CA CYS A 36 3.03 1.30 -2.94
C CYS A 36 3.32 -0.14 -2.52
N LEU A 37 3.52 -0.34 -1.21
CA LEU A 37 3.85 -1.65 -0.65
C LEU A 37 2.62 -2.31 -0.03
N GLN A 38 2.47 -3.62 -0.28
CA GLN A 38 1.43 -4.46 0.34
C GLN A 38 1.76 -4.76 1.81
N GLN A 39 3.04 -4.73 2.15
CA GLN A 39 3.58 -5.12 3.44
C GLN A 39 4.67 -4.16 3.90
N ILE A 40 4.70 -3.90 5.20
CA ILE A 40 5.71 -3.11 5.89
C ILE A 40 6.26 -3.93 7.05
N VAL A 41 7.56 -3.79 7.29
CA VAL A 41 8.26 -4.33 8.45
C VAL A 41 8.94 -3.18 9.18
N ALA A 42 8.99 -3.26 10.51
CA ALA A 42 9.59 -2.25 11.37
C ALA A 42 10.16 -2.89 12.64
N LEU A 43 11.12 -2.21 13.26
CA LEU A 43 11.76 -2.67 14.49
C LEU A 43 10.91 -2.38 15.73
N ASP A 44 10.16 -1.27 15.71
CA ASP A 44 9.30 -0.85 16.80
C ASP A 44 7.95 -0.28 16.34
N GLU A 45 7.04 -0.09 17.29
CA GLU A 45 5.65 0.33 17.02
C GLU A 45 5.56 1.75 16.44
N GLY A 46 6.49 2.64 16.81
CA GLY A 46 6.53 4.01 16.33
C GLY A 46 6.98 4.09 14.87
N GLU A 47 8.03 3.35 14.53
CA GLU A 47 8.47 3.18 13.14
C GLU A 47 7.36 2.55 12.29
N LEU A 48 6.71 1.50 12.80
CA LEU A 48 5.60 0.85 12.08
C LEU A 48 4.46 1.84 11.81
N TRP A 49 4.08 2.65 12.80
CA TRP A 49 3.04 3.67 12.65
C TRP A 49 3.40 4.66 11.54
N LEU A 50 4.63 5.19 11.59
CA LEU A 50 5.11 6.19 10.64
C LEU A 50 5.12 5.64 9.20
N LEU A 51 5.64 4.43 9.01
CA LEU A 51 5.71 3.79 7.70
C LEU A 51 4.32 3.45 7.15
N CYS A 52 3.41 2.95 7.99
CA CYS A 52 2.03 2.68 7.60
C CYS A 52 1.28 3.96 7.18
N ASP A 53 1.39 5.07 7.94
CA ASP A 53 0.76 6.36 7.57
C ASP A 53 1.33 6.88 6.24
N ALA A 54 2.66 6.87 6.09
CA ALA A 54 3.32 7.30 4.86
C ALA A 54 2.87 6.47 3.65
N GLN A 55 2.78 5.15 3.81
CA GLN A 55 2.32 4.25 2.76
C GLN A 55 0.84 4.44 2.45
N THR A 56 -0.03 4.66 3.43
CA THR A 56 -1.44 4.98 3.19
C THR A 56 -1.57 6.25 2.33
N ARG A 57 -0.89 7.33 2.72
CA ARG A 57 -0.92 8.60 1.96
C ARG A 57 -0.35 8.47 0.55
N LEU A 58 0.71 7.68 0.37
CA LEU A 58 1.26 7.39 -0.94
C LEU A 58 0.22 6.67 -1.81
N ALA A 59 -0.40 5.60 -1.30
CA ALA A 59 -1.39 4.83 -2.02
C ALA A 59 -2.61 5.66 -2.43
N GLU A 60 -3.07 6.59 -1.57
CA GLU A 60 -4.16 7.51 -1.88
C GLU A 60 -3.82 8.50 -3.01
N ARG A 61 -2.60 9.06 -2.97
CA ARG A 61 -2.10 9.96 -4.03
C ARG A 61 -1.93 9.23 -5.35
N VAL A 62 -1.39 8.01 -5.32
CA VAL A 62 -1.21 7.18 -6.51
C VAL A 62 -2.56 6.73 -7.08
N ALA A 63 -3.53 6.36 -6.24
CA ALA A 63 -4.89 6.05 -6.67
C ALA A 63 -5.58 7.27 -7.32
N THR A 64 -5.29 8.48 -6.82
CA THR A 64 -5.78 9.72 -7.43
C THR A 64 -5.16 9.93 -8.82
N ALA A 65 -3.85 9.74 -8.94
CA ALA A 65 -3.17 9.79 -10.23
C ALA A 65 -3.71 8.72 -11.21
N GLU A 66 -3.95 7.49 -10.74
CA GLU A 66 -4.52 6.40 -11.52
C GLU A 66 -5.87 6.78 -12.14
N ARG A 67 -6.77 7.37 -11.32
CA ARG A 67 -8.09 7.83 -11.79
C ARG A 67 -8.04 8.95 -12.82
N LEU A 68 -7.00 9.79 -12.76
CA LEU A 68 -6.79 10.90 -13.70
C LEU A 68 -6.10 10.46 -14.99
N ARG A 69 -5.53 9.24 -15.05
CA ARG A 69 -4.95 8.74 -16.30
C ARG A 69 -6.06 8.63 -17.34
N PRO A 70 -5.86 9.21 -18.53
CA PRO A 70 -6.71 8.88 -19.66
C PRO A 70 -6.69 7.36 -19.79
N ARG A 71 -7.86 6.71 -19.79
CA ARG A 71 -7.98 5.33 -20.26
C ARG A 71 -7.35 5.34 -21.64
N GLN A 72 -6.13 4.81 -21.78
CA GLN A 72 -5.57 4.54 -23.09
C GLN A 72 -6.56 3.58 -23.73
N SER A 73 -7.40 4.13 -24.60
CA SER A 73 -8.20 3.37 -25.54
C SER A 73 -7.20 2.51 -26.28
N PHE A 74 -7.19 1.22 -25.96
CA PHE A 74 -6.69 0.20 -26.86
C PHE A 74 -7.50 0.35 -28.14
N LEU A 75 -7.03 1.19 -29.07
CA LEU A 75 -7.42 1.07 -30.46
C LEU A 75 -6.76 -0.21 -30.94
N PRO A 76 -7.51 -1.28 -31.25
CA PRO A 76 -6.92 -2.41 -31.94
C PRO A 76 -6.33 -1.86 -33.22
N HIS A 77 -5.04 -2.11 -33.44
CA HIS A 77 -4.41 -1.84 -34.71
C HIS A 77 -5.16 -2.71 -35.73
N ALA A 78 -6.11 -2.11 -36.45
CA ALA A 78 -6.76 -2.73 -37.58
C ALA A 78 -5.68 -2.91 -38.65
N ALA A 79 -4.98 -4.05 -38.60
CA ALA A 79 -4.12 -4.49 -39.67
C ALA A 79 -5.02 -4.86 -40.85
N THR A 80 -4.78 -4.13 -41.94
CA THR A 80 -5.40 -4.25 -43.25
C THR A 80 -4.83 -5.45 -43.99
#